data_AF-M0ZJ00-F1
#
_entry.id   AF-M0ZJ00-F1
#
_cell.length_a   1.000
_cell.length_b   1.000
_cell.length_c   1.000
_cell.angle_alpha   90.00
_cell.angle_beta   90.00
_cell.angle_gamma   90.00
#
_symmetry.space_group_name_H-M   'P 1'
#
loop_
_entity.id
_entity.type
_entity.pdbx_description
1 polymer ?
#
loop_
_entity_poly.entity_id
_entity_poly.type
_entity_poly.pdbx_seq_one_letter_code
_entity_poly.pdbx_strand_id
1 'polypeptide(L)'
;MRGSAICVLVVLGLFVLRVSGDNVEEVGQAERECRAGVKECPEDECCSIWGWCGVTERYCGHDFCQSQCLIQTNNNRMRGIQSFFNK
;
A
#
# COMPACT_ATOMS: atom_id res chain seq x y z
N MET A 1 -19.89 -48.81 8.98
CA MET A 1 -18.93 -47.96 8.25
C MET A 1 -18.85 -48.39 6.79
N ARG A 2 -19.87 -48.09 6.00
CA ARG A 2 -19.84 -48.22 4.54
C ARG A 2 -20.18 -46.84 4.01
N GLY A 3 -19.22 -45.91 4.17
CA GLY A 3 -19.36 -44.59 3.58
C GLY A 3 -19.50 -44.79 2.09
N SER A 4 -20.67 -44.49 1.54
CA SER A 4 -20.91 -44.56 0.11
C SER A 4 -19.84 -43.72 -0.58
N ALA A 5 -19.17 -44.26 -1.59
CA ALA A 5 -18.22 -43.51 -2.40
C ALA A 5 -18.86 -42.21 -2.93
N ILE A 6 -20.19 -42.21 -3.08
CA ILE A 6 -21.00 -41.03 -3.42
C ILE A 6 -20.88 -39.94 -2.34
N CYS A 7 -20.93 -40.27 -1.05
CA CYS A 7 -20.73 -39.28 0.01
C CYS A 7 -19.31 -38.71 -0.02
N VAL A 8 -18.31 -39.56 -0.29
CA VAL A 8 -16.90 -39.11 -0.39
C VAL A 8 -16.73 -38.16 -1.57
N LEU A 9 -17.30 -38.49 -2.73
CA LEU A 9 -17.25 -37.66 -3.94
C LEU A 9 -18.03 -36.34 -3.78
N VAL A 10 -19.19 -36.35 -3.11
CA VAL A 10 -19.98 -35.14 -2.84
C VAL A 10 -19.26 -34.22 -1.85
N VAL A 11 -18.67 -34.77 -0.78
CA VAL A 11 -17.90 -34.00 0.20
C VAL A 11 -16.64 -33.42 -0.44
N LEU A 12 -15.91 -34.19 -1.24
CA LEU A 12 -14.75 -33.71 -1.99
C LEU A 12 -15.14 -32.66 -3.04
N GLY A 13 -16.24 -32.84 -3.77
CA GLY A 13 -16.72 -31.89 -4.77
C GLY A 13 -17.18 -30.56 -4.17
N LEU A 14 -17.90 -30.59 -3.05
CA LEU A 14 -18.28 -29.38 -2.30
C LEU A 14 -17.06 -28.65 -1.73
N PHE A 15 -16.03 -29.40 -1.31
CA PHE A 15 -14.78 -28.84 -0.84
C PHE A 15 -14.02 -28.13 -1.98
N VAL A 16 -13.93 -28.76 -3.16
CA VAL A 16 -13.28 -28.16 -4.35
C VAL A 16 -14.01 -26.90 -4.83
N LEU A 17 -15.35 -26.88 -4.81
CA LEU A 17 -16.15 -25.69 -5.17
C LEU A 17 -15.94 -24.52 -4.20
N ARG A 18 -15.68 -24.79 -2.90
CA ARG A 18 -15.34 -23.76 -1.90
C ARG A 18 -13.90 -23.26 -2.01
N VAL A 19 -13.00 -24.07 -2.56
CA VAL A 19 -11.57 -23.70 -2.78
C VAL A 19 -11.39 -22.81 -4.02
N SER A 20 -12.42 -22.67 -4.86
CA SER A 20 -12.35 -21.87 -6.09
C SER A 20 -12.79 -20.41 -5.93
N GLY A 21 -13.11 -19.97 -4.71
CA GLY A 21 -13.43 -18.57 -4.38
C GLY A 21 -12.22 -17.86 -3.79
N ASP A 22 -11.95 -16.65 -4.29
CA ASP A 22 -10.93 -15.68 -3.82
C ASP A 22 -9.50 -15.90 -4.31
N ASN A 23 -9.30 -15.83 -5.63
CA ASN A 23 -8.07 -15.23 -6.16
C ASN A 23 -8.45 -13.86 -6.73
N VAL A 24 -8.66 -12.88 -5.84
CA VAL A 24 -8.35 -11.51 -6.23
C VAL A 24 -6.84 -11.51 -6.34
N GLU A 25 -6.34 -11.65 -7.58
CA GLU A 25 -5.06 -11.07 -7.90
C GLU A 25 -5.28 -9.57 -7.74
N GLU A 26 -5.23 -9.12 -6.49
CA GLU A 26 -4.90 -7.75 -6.20
C GLU A 26 -3.51 -7.66 -6.80
N VAL A 27 -3.46 -7.17 -8.04
CA VAL A 27 -2.24 -6.57 -8.54
C VAL A 27 -1.98 -5.47 -7.53
N GLY A 28 -1.16 -5.84 -6.54
CA GLY A 28 -0.74 -5.01 -5.44
C GLY A 28 0.08 -3.89 -6.04
N GLN A 29 -0.62 -2.86 -6.54
CA GLN A 29 -0.07 -1.54 -6.80
C GLN A 29 0.51 -0.92 -5.51
N ALA A 30 0.23 -1.55 -4.37
CA ALA A 30 0.68 -1.29 -3.02
C ALA A 30 2.19 -1.21 -2.79
N GLU A 31 3.09 -1.55 -3.72
CA GLU A 31 4.52 -1.48 -3.37
C GLU A 31 5.04 -0.03 -3.24
N ARG A 32 4.30 0.96 -3.78
CA ARG A 32 4.70 2.37 -3.77
C ARG A 32 3.59 3.36 -3.40
N GLU A 33 2.48 2.86 -2.85
CA GLU A 33 1.41 3.71 -2.37
C GLU A 33 1.69 4.21 -0.96
N CYS A 34 1.29 5.45 -0.68
CA CYS A 34 1.42 6.10 0.60
C CYS A 34 0.14 6.81 1.01
N ARG A 35 -0.06 6.92 2.33
CA ARG A 35 -1.16 7.63 2.95
C ARG A 35 -0.69 8.18 4.28
N ALA A 36 -0.86 9.49 4.48
CA ALA A 36 -0.48 10.15 5.73
C ALA A 36 -1.02 9.41 6.96
N GLY A 37 -0.12 9.01 7.86
CA GLY A 37 -0.45 8.33 9.12
C GLY A 37 -0.87 6.86 9.01
N VAL A 38 -0.86 6.27 7.81
CA VAL A 38 -1.21 4.85 7.61
C VAL A 38 -0.06 4.08 6.97
N LYS A 39 0.51 4.62 5.89
CA LYS A 39 1.58 3.99 5.13
C LYS A 39 2.55 5.04 4.64
N GLU A 40 3.77 4.94 5.11
CA GLU A 40 4.84 5.85 4.77
C GLU A 40 5.67 5.28 3.62
N CYS A 41 6.23 6.19 2.82
CA CYS A 41 7.18 5.83 1.78
C CYS A 41 8.50 5.35 2.39
N PRO A 42 9.26 4.52 1.66
CA PRO A 42 10.62 4.16 2.04
C PRO A 42 11.46 5.40 2.34
N GLU A 43 12.51 5.20 3.14
CA GLU A 43 13.46 6.28 3.39
C GLU A 43 13.96 6.85 2.07
N ASP A 44 14.14 8.16 2.07
CA ASP A 44 14.47 8.97 0.91
C ASP A 44 13.34 9.42 -0.03
N GLU A 45 12.12 8.90 0.12
CA GLU A 45 11.00 9.21 -0.76
C GLU A 45 9.92 10.10 -0.12
N CYS A 46 9.29 10.94 -0.94
CA CYS A 46 8.16 11.78 -0.56
C CYS A 46 6.85 11.13 -0.98
N CYS A 47 5.82 11.31 -0.16
CA CYS A 47 4.47 10.90 -0.51
C CYS A 47 3.77 12.04 -1.26
N SER A 48 3.42 11.80 -2.51
CA SER A 48 2.63 12.75 -3.30
C SER A 48 1.17 12.81 -2.83
N ILE A 49 0.46 13.90 -3.16
CA ILE A 49 -0.99 14.04 -2.94
C ILE A 49 -1.82 12.95 -3.64
N TRP A 50 -1.25 12.32 -4.67
CA TRP A 50 -1.88 11.21 -5.39
C TRP A 50 -1.71 9.86 -4.69
N GLY A 51 -1.06 9.84 -3.52
CA GLY A 51 -0.85 8.62 -2.73
C GLY A 51 0.26 7.73 -3.27
N TRP A 52 1.27 8.32 -3.93
CA TRP A 52 2.43 7.60 -4.47
C TRP A 52 3.74 8.13 -3.93
N CYS A 53 4.71 7.22 -3.77
CA CYS A 53 6.05 7.52 -3.33
C CYS A 53 7.01 7.87 -4.48
N GLY A 54 7.88 8.85 -4.25
CA GLY A 54 8.95 9.20 -5.18
C GLY A 54 9.80 10.38 -4.72
N VAL A 55 10.90 10.63 -5.43
CA VAL A 55 11.92 11.63 -5.03
C VAL A 55 11.92 12.91 -5.86
N THR A 56 11.11 12.97 -6.92
CA THR A 56 11.12 14.12 -7.85
C THR A 56 10.23 15.25 -7.33
N GLU A 57 10.34 16.44 -7.92
CA GLU A 57 9.51 17.60 -7.56
C GLU A 57 8.00 17.31 -7.65
N ARG A 58 7.57 16.42 -8.54
CA ARG A 58 6.16 16.00 -8.59
C ARG A 58 5.69 15.23 -7.34
N TYR A 59 6.61 14.66 -6.56
CA TYR A 59 6.29 13.93 -5.34
C TYR A 59 6.64 14.73 -4.10
N CYS A 60 7.75 15.47 -4.16
CA CYS A 60 8.34 16.20 -3.05
C CYS A 60 8.06 17.70 -3.06
N GLY A 61 7.50 18.23 -4.14
CA GLY A 61 7.21 19.66 -4.29
C GLY A 61 6.16 20.10 -3.27
N HIS A 62 6.31 21.33 -2.79
CA HIS A 62 5.46 21.90 -1.73
C HIS A 62 3.96 21.72 -2.01
N ASP A 63 3.54 21.93 -3.27
CA ASP A 63 2.13 21.87 -3.66
C ASP A 63 1.65 20.44 -4.01
N PHE A 64 2.58 19.50 -4.17
CA PHE A 64 2.31 18.15 -4.65
C PHE A 64 2.59 17.06 -3.62
N CYS A 65 3.09 17.44 -2.45
CA CYS A 65 3.50 16.52 -1.40
C CYS A 65 2.50 16.49 -0.23
N GLN A 66 2.16 15.28 0.20
CA GLN A 66 1.27 14.99 1.33
C GLN A 66 2.04 14.66 2.62
N SER A 67 3.13 13.89 2.53
CA SER A 67 3.97 13.55 3.69
C SER A 67 5.43 13.30 3.27
N GLN A 68 6.37 13.38 4.22
CA GLN A 68 7.82 13.27 3.96
C GLN A 68 8.36 14.30 2.94
N CYS A 69 7.75 15.48 2.91
CA CYS A 69 8.09 16.54 1.97
C CYS A 69 9.48 17.13 2.23
N LEU A 70 10.09 17.66 1.17
CA LEU A 70 11.35 18.40 1.29
C LEU A 70 11.04 19.78 1.87
N ILE A 71 11.45 20.05 3.10
CA ILE A 71 11.55 21.42 3.60
C ILE A 71 12.84 22.03 3.04
N GLN A 72 12.71 22.96 2.09
CA GLN A 72 13.83 23.79 1.65
C GLN A 72 14.19 24.80 2.75
N THR A 73 14.90 24.38 3.79
CA THR A 73 15.67 25.32 4.60
C THR A 73 16.99 25.57 3.86
N ASN A 74 17.09 26.78 3.30
CA ASN A 74 18.25 27.34 2.60
C ASN A 74 19.54 26.50 2.70
N ASN A 75 19.89 25.82 1.61
CA ASN A 75 21.18 25.18 1.34
C ASN A 75 21.64 24.00 2.22
N ASN A 76 20.76 23.34 2.97
CA ASN A 76 21.01 21.97 3.44
C ASN A 76 19.73 21.15 3.45
N ARG A 77 19.68 20.12 2.60
CA ARG A 77 18.51 19.24 2.36
C ARG A 77 18.20 18.41 3.61
N MET A 78 17.59 19.01 4.62
CA MET A 78 17.11 18.30 5.80
C MET A 78 15.68 17.80 5.53
N ARG A 79 15.47 16.50 5.70
CA ARG A 79 14.15 15.87 5.64
C ARG A 79 13.43 16.11 6.96
N GLY A 80 12.36 16.88 6.91
CA GLY A 80 11.53 17.12 8.07
C GLY A 80 10.08 16.84 7.73
N ILE A 81 9.55 15.81 8.36
CA ILE A 81 8.15 15.58 8.67
C ILE A 81 7.45 16.92 9.00
N GLN A 82 6.85 17.55 7.99
CA GLN A 82 6.01 18.74 8.17
C GLN A 82 4.75 18.44 9.02
N SER A 83 4.57 17.18 9.42
CA SER A 83 3.58 16.69 10.38
C SER A 83 3.68 17.30 11.78
N PHE A 84 4.78 17.99 12.14
CA PHE A 84 4.95 18.57 13.48
C PHE A 84 4.72 20.10 13.58
N PHE A 85 4.57 20.82 12.47
CA PHE A 85 4.46 22.29 12.49
C PHE A 85 3.03 22.85 12.29
N ASN A 86 2.00 21.99 12.26
CA ASN A 86 0.60 22.42 12.32
C ASN A 86 -0.06 21.89 13.59
N LYS A 87 0.30 22.48 14.74
CA LYS A 87 -0.54 22.52 15.93
C LYS A 87 -0.52 23.93 16.52
#